data_AF-A0A6I6F720-F1
#
_entry.id   AF-A0A6I6F720-F1
#
_cell.length_a   1.000
_cell.length_b   1.000
_cell.length_c   1.000
_cell.angle_alpha   90.00
_cell.angle_beta   90.00
_cell.angle_gamma   90.00
#
_symmetry.space_group_name_H-M   'P 1'
#
loop_
_entity.id
_entity.type
_entity.pdbx_description
1 polymer ?
#
loop_
_entity_poly.entity_id
_entity_poly.type
_entity_poly.pdbx_seq_one_letter_code
_entity_poly.pdbx_strand_id
1 'polypeptide(L)' 'MSRHKVLVPEASSGLNRFKMEVAQEMGLEGYTKEHEYMGDTPSKMVGKMANAGNVGGEMVRRMVASFEQEMVNNSRNE' A
#
# COMPACT_ATOMS: atom_id res chain seq x y z
N MET A 1 16.02 8.14 -12.89
CA MET A 1 15.11 7.69 -11.82
C MET A 1 13.69 7.74 -12.35
N SER A 2 13.07 6.60 -12.64
CA SER A 2 11.65 6.56 -13.02
C SER A 2 10.83 7.01 -11.82
N ARG A 3 10.15 8.15 -11.94
CA ARG A 3 9.26 8.64 -10.90
C ARG A 3 7.98 7.81 -10.97
N HIS A 4 7.66 7.06 -9.92
CA HIS A 4 6.40 6.33 -9.83
C HIS A 4 5.27 7.37 -9.91
N LYS A 5 4.61 7.44 -11.07
CA LYS A 5 3.51 8.37 -11.32
C LYS A 5 2.21 7.60 -11.12
N VAL A 6 1.39 8.08 -10.20
CA VAL A 6 0.02 7.60 -10.06
C VAL A 6 -0.73 7.91 -11.36
N LEU A 7 -1.43 6.92 -11.92
CA LEU A 7 -2.14 7.06 -13.20
C LEU A 7 -3.29 8.07 -13.10
N VAL A 8 -3.94 8.14 -11.93
CA VAL A 8 -5.02 9.09 -11.60
C VAL A 8 -4.51 10.03 -10.50
N PRO A 9 -4.02 11.24 -10.84
CA PRO A 9 -3.43 12.17 -9.88
C PRO A 9 -4.36 12.52 -8.71
N GLU A 10 -5.65 12.62 -8.97
CA GLU A 10 -6.71 12.95 -8.01
C GLU A 10 -6.84 11.88 -6.93
N ALA A 11 -6.53 10.62 -7.25
CA ALA A 11 -6.56 9.50 -6.31
C ALA A 11 -5.31 9.42 -5.41
N SER A 12 -4.28 10.24 -5.66
CA SER A 12 -2.99 10.16 -4.96
C SER A 12 -3.12 10.23 -3.43
N SER A 13 -3.95 11.16 -2.94
CA SER A 13 -4.21 11.31 -1.49
C SER A 13 -4.91 10.08 -0.89
N GLY A 14 -5.91 9.55 -1.60
CA GLY A 14 -6.62 8.33 -1.20
C GLY A 14 -5.72 7.10 -1.19
N LEU A 15 -4.87 6.94 -2.21
CA LEU A 15 -3.89 5.88 -2.28
C LEU A 15 -2.83 5.98 -1.18
N ASN A 16 -2.44 7.19 -0.78
CA ASN A 16 -1.51 7.34 0.33
C ASN A 16 -2.14 6.89 1.65
N ARG A 17 -3.41 7.24 1.91
CA ARG A 17 -4.14 6.76 3.09
C ARG A 17 -4.27 5.24 3.08
N PHE A 18 -4.70 4.68 1.95
CA PHE A 18 -4.85 3.24 1.78
C PHE A 18 -3.54 2.49 1.99
N LYS A 19 -2.41 3.02 1.50
CA LYS A 19 -1.07 2.48 1.77
C LYS A 19 -0.77 2.38 3.26
N MET A 20 -1.14 3.40 4.03
CA MET A 20 -0.91 3.45 5.48
C MET A 20 -1.79 2.44 6.22
N GLU A 21 -3.06 2.32 5.82
CA GLU A 21 -3.99 1.33 6.37
C GLU A 21 -3.51 -0.10 6.12
N VAL A 22 -3.13 -0.42 4.87
CA VAL A 22 -2.59 -1.74 4.51
C VAL A 22 -1.30 -2.02 5.27
N ALA A 23 -0.40 -1.04 5.39
CA ALA A 23 0.83 -1.20 6.16
C ALA A 23 0.57 -1.46 7.66
N GLN A 24 -0.42 -0.77 8.24
CA GLN A 24 -0.83 -0.98 9.62
C GLN A 24 -1.39 -2.39 9.83
N GLU A 25 -2.27 -2.86 8.94
CA GLU A 25 -2.85 -4.21 9.01
C GLU A 25 -1.79 -5.31 8.83
N MET A 26 -0.75 -5.04 8.04
CA MET A 26 0.37 -5.97 7.86
C MET A 26 1.38 -5.96 9.01
N GLY A 27 1.12 -5.21 10.09
CA GLY A 27 2.01 -5.11 11.25
C GLY A 27 3.32 -4.38 10.94
N LEU A 28 3.34 -3.55 9.90
CA LEU A 28 4.51 -2.78 9.47
C LEU A 28 4.48 -1.38 10.11
N GLU A 29 4.49 -1.35 11.44
CA GLU A 29 4.47 -0.12 12.25
C GLU A 29 5.64 0.84 11.92
N GLY A 30 6.74 0.33 11.35
CA GLY A 30 7.86 1.15 10.90
C GLY A 30 7.61 1.89 9.58
N TYR A 31 6.67 1.43 8.74
CA TYR A 31 6.37 2.02 7.44
C TYR A 31 5.49 3.27 7.54
N THR A 32 4.76 3.43 8.65
CA THR A 32 3.91 4.59 8.93
C THR A 32 4.70 5.82 9.40
N LYS A 33 5.98 5.65 9.74
CA LYS A 33 6.89 6.77 10.02
C LYS A 33 7.49 7.25 8.71
N GLU A 34 6.82 8.19 8.05
CA GLU A 34 7.30 8.76 6.77
C GLU A 34 8.68 9.47 6.89
N HIS A 35 9.20 9.75 8.09
CA HIS A 35 10.36 10.65 8.25
C HIS A 35 11.24 10.37 9.48
N GLU A 36 11.72 9.15 9.71
CA GLU A 36 12.80 8.92 10.68
C GLU A 36 14.03 8.35 9.98
N TYR A 37 15.17 9.05 10.13
CA TYR A 37 16.46 8.68 9.54
C TYR A 37 16.81 7.23 9.89
N MET A 38 16.82 6.36 8.86
CA MET A 38 17.01 4.93 9.07
C MET A 38 18.48 4.50 9.29
N GLY A 39 19.41 5.46 9.36
CA GLY A 39 20.84 5.18 9.46
C GLY A 39 21.27 4.52 10.78
N ASP A 40 20.56 4.81 11.87
CA ASP A 40 20.81 4.21 13.20
C ASP A 40 19.85 3.05 13.53
N THR A 41 18.97 2.68 12.59
CA THR A 41 18.01 1.59 12.82
C THR A 41 18.74 0.24 12.73
N PRO A 42 18.63 -0.65 13.75
CA PRO A 42 19.31 -1.95 13.72
C PRO A 42 18.97 -2.73 12.44
N SER A 43 19.94 -3.40 11.80
CA SER A 43 19.74 -4.10 10.52
C SER A 43 18.59 -5.11 10.53
N LYS A 44 18.26 -5.68 11.71
CA LYS A 44 17.07 -6.55 11.89
C LYS A 44 15.75 -5.82 11.67
N MET A 45 15.67 -4.55 12.03
CA MET A 45 14.47 -3.71 11.87
C MET A 45 14.36 -3.19 10.42
N VAL A 46 15.48 -2.86 9.77
CA VAL A 46 15.53 -2.61 8.32
C VAL A 46 15.15 -3.85 7.51
N GLY A 47 15.56 -5.04 7.95
CA GLY A 47 15.16 -6.32 7.34
C GLY A 47 13.66 -6.58 7.40
N LYS A 48 12.96 -6.16 8.47
CA LYS A 48 11.48 -6.21 8.53
C LYS A 48 10.83 -5.26 7.52
N MET A 49 11.49 -4.17 7.15
CA MET A 49 11.06 -3.28 6.07
C MET A 49 11.28 -3.86 4.66
N ALA A 50 12.03 -4.95 4.48
CA ALA A 50 12.05 -5.64 3.17
C ALA A 50 10.63 -6.12 2.76
N ASN A 51 9.77 -6.37 3.75
CA ASN A 51 8.34 -6.65 3.55
C ASN A 51 7.52 -5.42 3.13
N ALA A 52 8.10 -4.22 3.09
CA ALA A 52 7.44 -3.03 2.55
C ALA A 52 7.09 -3.18 1.07
N GLY A 53 7.87 -3.97 0.31
CA GLY A 53 7.50 -4.36 -1.06
C GLY A 53 6.16 -5.10 -1.12
N ASN A 54 5.80 -5.83 -0.05
CA ASN A 54 4.54 -6.53 0.04
C ASN A 54 3.35 -5.58 0.25
N VAL A 55 3.55 -4.38 0.82
CA VAL A 55 2.46 -3.40 1.00
C VAL A 55 1.93 -2.95 -0.35
N GLY A 56 2.81 -2.56 -1.27
CA GLY A 56 2.39 -2.15 -2.62
C GLY A 56 1.70 -3.27 -3.40
N GLY A 57 2.21 -4.51 -3.27
CA GLY A 57 1.56 -5.69 -3.88
C GLY A 57 0.19 -6.00 -3.27
N GLU A 58 0.06 -5.86 -1.95
CA GLU A 58 -1.19 -6.11 -1.22
C GLU A 58 -2.24 -5.04 -1.52
N MET A 59 -1.84 -3.77 -1.64
CA MET A 59 -2.72 -2.70 -2.12
C MET A 59 -3.32 -3.07 -3.48
N VAL A 60 -2.48 -3.50 -4.45
CA VAL A 60 -2.95 -3.87 -5.79
C VAL A 60 -3.89 -5.06 -5.73
N ARG A 61 -3.55 -6.11 -4.96
CA ARG A 61 -4.41 -7.28 -4.77
C ARG A 61 -5.81 -6.89 -4.28
N ARG A 62 -5.89 -6.04 -3.26
CA ARG A 62 -7.16 -5.58 -2.68
C ARG A 62 -7.97 -4.70 -3.63
N MET A 63 -7.31 -3.78 -4.34
CA MET A 63 -7.98 -2.93 -5.34
C MET A 63 -8.60 -3.77 -6.45
N VAL A 64 -7.87 -4.75 -6.99
CA VAL A 64 -8.39 -5.67 -8.02
C VAL A 64 -9.54 -6.51 -7.47
N ALA A 65 -9.40 -7.08 -6.27
CA ALA A 65 -10.46 -7.88 -5.65
C ALA A 65 -11.76 -7.08 -5.42
N SER A 66 -11.66 -5.82 -4.95
CA SER A 66 -12.83 -4.93 -4.79
C SER A 66 -13.51 -4.66 -6.13
N PHE A 67 -12.72 -4.35 -7.15
CA PHE A 67 -13.23 -4.09 -8.49
C PHE A 67 -13.92 -5.32 -9.11
N GLU A 68 -13.34 -6.52 -8.96
CA GLU A 68 -13.96 -7.77 -9.39
C GLU A 68 -15.29 -8.03 -8.68
N GLN A 69 -15.36 -7.78 -7.37
CA GLN A 69 -16.60 -7.93 -6.60
C GLN A 69 -17.69 -6.94 -7.03
N GLU A 70 -17.32 -5.68 -7.25
CA GLU A 70 -18.23 -4.65 -7.75
C GLU A 70 -18.79 -5.01 -9.13
N MET A 71 -17.95 -5.49 -10.05
CA MET A 71 -18.39 -5.95 -11.37
C MET A 71 -19.38 -7.12 -11.25
N VAL A 72 -19.07 -8.13 -10.44
CA VAL A 72 -19.97 -9.28 -10.23
C VAL A 72 -21.29 -8.85 -9.60
N ASN A 73 -21.27 -7.93 -8.63
CA ASN A 73 -22.48 -7.43 -7.99
C ASN A 73 -23.31 -6.58 -8.95
N ASN A 74 -22.69 -5.79 -9.81
CA ASN A 74 -23.40 -5.00 -10.81
C ASN A 74 -24.08 -5.90 -11.86
N SER A 75 -23.39 -6.95 -12.33
CA SER A 75 -23.97 -7.95 -13.25
C SER A 75 -25.08 -8.81 -12.63
N ARG A 76 -25.22 -8.83 -11.30
CA ARG A 76 -26.31 -9.53 -10.59
C ARG A 76 -27.55 -8.66 -10.37
N ASN A 77 -27.40 -7.34 -10.51
CA ASN A 77 -28.47 -6.36 -10.28
C ASN A 77 -29.17 -5.94 -11.59
N GLU A 78 -28.79 -6.54 -12.72
CA GLU A 78 -29.47 -6.49 -14.02
C GLU A 78 -30.20 -7.82 -14.30
#